data_AF-A0A7C1CCG7-F1
#
_entry.id   AF-A0A7C1CCG7-F1
#
_cell.length_a   1.000
_cell.length_b   1.000
_cell.length_c   1.000
_cell.angle_alpha   90.00
_cell.angle_beta   90.00
_cell.angle_gamma   90.00
#
_symmetry.space_group_name_H-M   'P 1'
#
loop_
_entity.id
_entity.type
_entity.pdbx_description
1 polymer ?
#
loop_
_entity_poly.entity_id
_entity_poly.type
_entity_poly.pdbx_seq_one_letter_code
_entity_poly.pdbx_strand_id
1 'polypeptide(L)'
;MSGEELKNELEQMLKNIETRLNDLLARIDRLVAEGKTQEAYNLWKQESTSMMSDFQASFEKFREKAKTSDEATQRELEKIFEEKFREIKSSLEKISQKLSKPSQFESQISQSLSTISKSLENIGVIIGQAIDSVTKGLEETFKTIGKTPNIVSARINRKDLETIDELVQAGIFRTRSEAVAFFVSKGIEASKDWVQRALDQARKIKELQESLRKEVESQFKEE
;
A
#
# COMPACT_ATOMS: atom_id res chain seq x y z
N MET A 1 17.38 17.26 16.25
CA MET A 1 16.32 16.88 17.22
C MET A 1 16.96 16.02 18.28
N SER A 2 16.50 16.09 19.51
CA SER A 2 16.93 15.16 20.57
C SER A 2 16.28 13.79 20.38
N GLY A 3 16.90 12.72 20.89
CA GLY A 3 16.30 11.38 20.86
C GLY A 3 14.92 11.34 21.52
N GLU A 4 14.70 12.16 22.55
CA GLU A 4 13.41 12.29 23.23
C GLU A 4 12.31 12.89 22.34
N GLU A 5 12.65 13.86 21.49
CA GLU A 5 11.69 14.42 20.52
C GLU A 5 11.27 13.38 19.48
N LEU A 6 12.20 12.53 19.02
CA LEU A 6 11.91 11.45 18.08
C LEU A 6 10.99 10.39 18.70
N LYS A 7 11.25 9.99 19.96
CA LYS A 7 10.38 9.06 20.68
C LYS A 7 8.96 9.59 20.77
N ASN A 8 8.80 10.83 21.23
CA ASN A 8 7.50 11.47 21.34
C ASN A 8 6.79 11.57 19.98
N GLU A 9 7.51 11.90 18.90
CA GLU A 9 6.92 11.95 17.56
C GLU A 9 6.44 10.57 17.08
N LEU A 10 7.22 9.52 17.30
CA LEU A 10 6.84 8.14 16.97
C LEU A 10 5.63 7.67 17.79
N GLU A 11 5.64 7.90 19.11
CA GLU A 11 4.54 7.53 20.01
C GLU A 11 3.23 8.20 19.59
N GLN A 12 3.26 9.52 19.31
CA GLN A 12 2.07 10.25 18.88
C GLN A 12 1.54 9.73 17.54
N MET A 13 2.44 9.42 16.60
CA MET A 13 2.06 8.88 15.30
C MET A 13 1.35 7.53 15.43
N LEU A 14 1.90 6.61 16.23
CA LEU A 14 1.32 5.28 16.45
C LEU A 14 0.02 5.36 17.25
N LYS A 15 -0.03 6.21 18.28
CA LYS A 15 -1.24 6.47 19.08
C LYS A 15 -2.39 7.04 18.24
N ASN A 16 -2.08 7.89 17.25
CA ASN A 16 -3.10 8.41 16.33
C ASN A 16 -3.73 7.31 15.49
N ILE A 17 -2.93 6.36 14.97
CA ILE A 17 -3.46 5.20 14.24
C ILE A 17 -4.31 4.33 15.17
N GLU A 18 -3.79 4.01 16.35
CA GLU A 18 -4.49 3.19 17.35
C GLU A 18 -5.87 3.79 17.68
N THR A 19 -5.91 5.10 17.95
CA THR A 19 -7.15 5.83 18.26
C THR A 19 -8.14 5.78 17.10
N ARG A 20 -7.67 6.00 15.85
CA ARG A 20 -8.53 5.92 14.66
C ARG A 20 -9.06 4.51 14.42
N LEU A 21 -8.25 3.47 14.66
CA LEU A 21 -8.70 2.08 14.54
C LEU A 21 -9.73 1.73 15.60
N ASN A 22 -9.58 2.21 16.82
CA ASN A 22 -10.53 1.97 17.89
C ASN A 22 -11.88 2.68 17.63
N ASP A 23 -11.86 3.93 17.15
CA ASP A 23 -13.08 4.63 16.72
C ASP A 23 -13.76 3.91 15.54
N LEU A 24 -12.97 3.51 14.54
CA LEU A 24 -13.47 2.76 13.39
C LEU A 24 -14.11 1.44 13.81
N LEU A 25 -13.48 0.69 14.72
CA LEU A 25 -14.03 -0.55 15.27
C LEU A 25 -15.38 -0.29 15.95
N ALA A 26 -15.52 0.77 16.75
CA ALA A 26 -16.78 1.12 17.39
C ALA A 26 -17.88 1.48 16.38
N ARG A 27 -17.52 2.18 15.30
CA ARG A 27 -18.47 2.55 14.22
C ARG A 27 -18.88 1.33 13.39
N ILE A 28 -17.93 0.46 13.06
CA ILE A 28 -18.19 -0.83 12.40
C ILE A 28 -19.11 -1.69 13.26
N ASP A 29 -18.86 -1.77 14.57
CA ASP A 29 -19.68 -2.56 15.49
C ASP A 29 -21.14 -2.11 15.50
N ARG A 30 -21.39 -0.80 15.47
CA ARG A 30 -22.75 -0.25 15.35
C ARG A 30 -23.40 -0.62 14.02
N LEU A 31 -22.71 -0.41 12.91
CA LEU A 31 -23.24 -0.71 11.57
C LEU A 31 -23.54 -2.21 11.40
N VAL A 32 -22.67 -3.07 11.90
CA VAL A 32 -22.89 -4.53 11.87
C VAL A 32 -24.09 -4.92 12.75
N ALA A 33 -24.24 -4.32 13.94
CA ALA A 33 -25.40 -4.56 14.80
C ALA A 33 -26.73 -4.10 14.17
N GLU A 34 -26.71 -3.03 13.37
CA GLU A 34 -27.85 -2.54 12.60
C GLU A 34 -28.11 -3.32 11.29
N GLY A 35 -27.29 -4.34 10.98
CA GLY A 35 -27.38 -5.11 9.73
C GLY A 35 -26.82 -4.39 8.50
N LYS A 36 -26.26 -3.18 8.66
CA LYS A 36 -25.67 -2.33 7.61
C LYS A 36 -24.26 -2.75 7.23
N THR A 37 -24.12 -4.01 6.84
CA THR A 37 -22.85 -4.66 6.52
C THR A 37 -22.08 -3.95 5.39
N GLN A 38 -22.78 -3.56 4.32
CA GLN A 38 -22.15 -2.88 3.18
C GLN A 38 -21.56 -1.53 3.59
N GLU A 39 -22.27 -0.78 4.43
CA GLU A 39 -21.80 0.50 4.95
C GLU A 39 -20.58 0.31 5.85
N ALA A 40 -20.57 -0.72 6.69
CA ALA A 40 -19.41 -1.06 7.52
C ALA A 40 -18.16 -1.38 6.66
N TYR A 41 -18.33 -2.13 5.57
CA TYR A 41 -17.25 -2.41 4.63
C TYR A 41 -16.75 -1.16 3.90
N ASN A 42 -17.67 -0.33 3.39
CA ASN A 42 -17.32 0.91 2.71
C ASN A 42 -16.56 1.86 3.65
N LEU A 43 -17.00 1.95 4.91
CA LEU A 43 -16.34 2.71 5.96
C LEU A 43 -14.92 2.19 6.20
N TRP A 44 -14.73 0.88 6.36
CA TRP A 44 -13.41 0.26 6.48
C TRP A 44 -12.50 0.62 5.31
N LYS A 45 -13.00 0.46 4.06
CA LYS A 45 -12.21 0.75 2.86
C LYS A 45 -11.76 2.21 2.81
N GLN A 46 -12.66 3.14 3.09
CA GLN A 46 -12.37 4.58 3.07
C GLN A 46 -11.38 4.96 4.17
N GLU A 47 -11.65 4.54 5.41
CA GLU A 47 -10.86 4.93 6.57
C GLU A 47 -9.49 4.25 6.58
N SER A 48 -9.38 2.97 6.20
CA SER A 48 -8.08 2.28 6.09
C SER A 48 -7.17 2.93 5.05
N THR A 49 -7.72 3.35 3.92
CA THR A 49 -6.97 4.05 2.86
C THR A 49 -6.46 5.40 3.36
N SER A 50 -7.33 6.20 3.99
CA SER A 50 -6.93 7.50 4.56
C SER A 50 -5.90 7.33 5.67
N MET A 51 -6.13 6.42 6.62
CA MET A 51 -5.20 6.13 7.73
C MET A 51 -3.80 5.80 7.22
N MET A 52 -3.69 4.93 6.22
CA MET A 52 -2.39 4.56 5.69
C MET A 52 -1.71 5.70 4.95
N SER A 53 -2.45 6.51 4.20
CA SER A 53 -1.90 7.70 3.53
C SER A 53 -1.32 8.70 4.54
N ASP A 54 -2.07 8.98 5.61
CA ASP A 54 -1.66 9.94 6.65
C ASP A 54 -0.45 9.42 7.44
N PHE A 55 -0.47 8.12 7.75
CA PHE A 55 0.64 7.47 8.44
C PHE A 55 1.90 7.45 7.58
N GLN A 56 1.81 7.08 6.30
CA GLN A 56 2.93 7.13 5.37
C GLN A 56 3.55 8.53 5.29
N ALA A 57 2.74 9.56 5.13
CA ALA A 57 3.22 10.94 5.05
C ALA A 57 3.91 11.40 6.35
N SER A 58 3.41 10.97 7.50
CA SER A 58 3.99 11.27 8.81
C SER A 58 5.27 10.49 9.04
N PHE A 59 5.29 9.21 8.66
CA PHE A 59 6.42 8.31 8.83
C PHE A 59 7.60 8.73 7.96
N GLU A 60 7.39 9.17 6.72
CA GLU A 60 8.47 9.66 5.86
C GLU A 60 9.18 10.88 6.47
N LYS A 61 8.42 11.81 7.04
CA LYS A 61 8.97 12.98 7.74
C LYS A 61 9.75 12.58 8.98
N PHE A 62 9.19 11.67 9.78
CA PHE A 62 9.85 11.11 10.96
C PHE A 62 11.16 10.41 10.58
N ARG A 63 11.12 9.60 9.53
CA ARG A 63 12.27 8.85 9.04
C ARG A 63 13.43 9.75 8.67
N GLU A 64 13.19 10.82 7.92
CA GLU A 64 14.24 11.78 7.54
C GLU A 64 14.92 12.40 8.77
N LYS A 65 14.15 12.70 9.82
CA LYS A 65 14.69 13.22 11.09
C LYS A 65 15.47 12.14 11.83
N ALA A 66 14.96 10.90 11.81
CA ALA A 66 15.53 9.78 12.54
C ALA A 66 16.83 9.23 11.91
N LYS A 67 17.14 9.54 10.64
CA LYS A 67 18.40 9.15 9.96
C LYS A 67 19.67 9.48 10.76
N THR A 68 19.65 10.60 11.48
CA THR A 68 20.83 11.13 12.19
C THR A 68 20.91 10.71 13.65
N SER A 69 20.00 9.84 14.11
CA SER A 69 19.92 9.39 15.50
C SER A 69 21.02 8.38 15.81
N ASP A 70 21.53 8.41 17.05
CA ASP A 70 22.44 7.40 17.57
C ASP A 70 21.77 6.03 17.76
N GLU A 71 22.58 5.00 17.92
CA GLU A 71 22.14 3.60 18.05
C GLU A 71 21.28 3.36 19.30
N ALA A 72 21.52 4.09 20.40
CA ALA A 72 20.73 3.95 21.63
C ALA A 72 19.31 4.46 21.41
N THR A 73 19.18 5.62 20.77
CA THR A 73 17.88 6.18 20.35
C THR A 73 17.16 5.23 19.39
N GLN A 74 17.87 4.64 18.42
CA GLN A 74 17.26 3.69 17.47
C GLN A 74 16.66 2.46 18.18
N ARG A 75 17.37 1.87 19.14
CA ARG A 75 16.86 0.73 19.94
C ARG A 75 15.62 1.08 20.75
N GLU A 76 15.56 2.31 21.28
CA GLU A 76 14.38 2.78 22.00
C GLU A 76 13.18 3.00 21.07
N LEU A 77 13.42 3.57 19.88
CA LEU A 77 12.38 3.72 18.85
C LEU A 77 11.84 2.36 18.39
N GLU A 78 12.71 1.37 18.21
CA GLU A 78 12.32 0.00 17.89
C GLU A 78 11.39 -0.58 18.95
N LYS A 79 11.77 -0.46 20.23
CA LYS A 79 10.97 -0.94 21.35
C LYS A 79 9.58 -0.28 21.41
N ILE A 80 9.53 1.05 21.26
CA ILE A 80 8.27 1.81 21.20
C ILE A 80 7.40 1.31 20.05
N PHE A 81 8.00 1.14 18.87
CA PHE A 81 7.28 0.66 17.70
C PHE A 81 6.71 -0.73 17.94
N GLU A 82 7.50 -1.69 18.43
CA GLU A 82 7.04 -3.06 18.69
C GLU A 82 5.90 -3.13 19.71
N GLU A 83 5.94 -2.32 20.75
CA GLU A 83 4.90 -2.29 21.79
C GLU A 83 3.58 -1.79 21.19
N LYS A 84 3.61 -0.62 20.56
CA LYS A 84 2.44 0.01 19.94
C LYS A 84 1.92 -0.77 18.73
N PHE A 85 2.81 -1.43 17.99
CA PHE A 85 2.44 -2.24 16.84
C PHE A 85 1.59 -3.45 17.25
N ARG A 86 1.86 -4.05 18.42
CA ARG A 86 1.01 -5.14 18.96
C ARG A 86 -0.42 -4.67 19.21
N GLU A 87 -0.60 -3.47 19.75
CA GLU A 87 -1.93 -2.88 19.99
C GLU A 87 -2.68 -2.64 18.67
N ILE A 88 -2.00 -2.03 17.69
CA ILE A 88 -2.52 -1.80 16.34
C ILE A 88 -2.94 -3.12 15.68
N LYS A 89 -2.09 -4.14 15.75
CA LYS A 89 -2.39 -5.48 15.20
C LYS A 89 -3.62 -6.10 15.84
N SER A 90 -3.75 -6.02 17.16
CA SER A 90 -4.94 -6.49 17.88
C SER A 90 -6.22 -5.77 17.43
N SER A 91 -6.17 -4.45 17.23
CA SER A 91 -7.33 -3.70 16.73
C SER A 91 -7.69 -4.06 15.29
N LEU A 92 -6.71 -4.28 14.43
CA LEU A 92 -6.92 -4.76 13.06
C LEU A 92 -7.56 -6.15 13.03
N GLU A 93 -7.12 -7.08 13.89
CA GLU A 93 -7.70 -8.41 14.01
C GLU A 93 -9.16 -8.35 14.47
N LYS A 94 -9.50 -7.49 15.43
CA LYS A 94 -10.89 -7.26 15.87
C LYS A 94 -11.76 -6.75 14.72
N ILE A 95 -11.28 -5.77 13.95
CA ILE A 95 -11.98 -5.26 12.77
C ILE A 95 -12.20 -6.39 11.76
N SER A 96 -11.18 -7.21 11.50
CA SER A 96 -11.29 -8.41 10.65
C SER A 96 -12.44 -9.29 11.10
N GLN A 97 -12.43 -9.71 12.36
CA GLN A 97 -13.40 -10.66 12.89
C GLN A 97 -14.84 -10.12 12.81
N LYS A 98 -15.02 -8.81 12.96
CA LYS A 98 -16.34 -8.17 12.85
C LYS A 98 -16.83 -8.11 11.41
N LEU A 99 -15.93 -7.77 10.48
CA LEU A 99 -16.27 -7.63 9.07
C LEU A 99 -16.23 -8.95 8.28
N SER A 100 -15.64 -10.02 8.79
CA SER A 100 -15.59 -11.34 8.13
C SER A 100 -16.89 -12.15 8.28
N LYS A 101 -17.81 -11.76 9.18
CA LYS A 101 -19.09 -12.47 9.39
C LYS A 101 -20.00 -12.58 8.15
N PRO A 102 -20.02 -11.60 7.23
CA PRO A 102 -20.54 -11.75 5.88
C PRO A 102 -19.41 -12.22 4.94
N SER A 103 -19.50 -13.47 4.48
CA SER A 103 -18.49 -14.14 3.63
C SER A 103 -18.16 -13.41 2.32
N GLN A 104 -19.09 -12.60 1.79
CA GLN A 104 -18.92 -11.89 0.53
C GLN A 104 -17.78 -10.84 0.52
N PHE A 105 -17.33 -10.35 1.68
CA PHE A 105 -16.22 -9.38 1.78
C PHE A 105 -14.96 -9.94 2.42
N GLU A 106 -14.99 -11.18 2.91
CA GLU A 106 -13.93 -11.81 3.69
C GLU A 106 -12.57 -11.72 2.99
N SER A 107 -12.52 -12.03 1.69
CA SER A 107 -11.31 -11.97 0.87
C SER A 107 -10.75 -10.54 0.78
N GLN A 108 -11.61 -9.54 0.56
CA GLN A 108 -11.19 -8.15 0.40
C GLN A 108 -10.69 -7.55 1.72
N ILE A 109 -11.38 -7.84 2.82
CA ILE A 109 -10.98 -7.42 4.17
C ILE A 109 -9.65 -8.07 4.53
N SER A 110 -9.54 -9.39 4.39
CA SER A 110 -8.32 -10.14 4.73
C SER A 110 -7.11 -9.66 3.91
N GLN A 111 -7.29 -9.41 2.61
CA GLN A 111 -6.24 -8.85 1.76
C GLN A 111 -5.82 -7.46 2.23
N SER A 112 -6.78 -6.56 2.49
CA SER A 112 -6.49 -5.19 2.94
C SER A 112 -5.75 -5.18 4.29
N LEU A 113 -6.19 -5.98 5.25
CA LEU A 113 -5.57 -6.11 6.56
C LEU A 113 -4.17 -6.71 6.46
N SER A 114 -3.99 -7.78 5.67
CA SER A 114 -2.67 -8.38 5.47
C SER A 114 -1.69 -7.40 4.82
N THR A 115 -2.18 -6.52 3.95
CA THR A 115 -1.36 -5.48 3.31
C THR A 115 -0.93 -4.43 4.34
N ILE A 116 -1.86 -3.99 5.19
CA ILE A 116 -1.57 -3.04 6.29
C ILE A 116 -0.57 -3.67 7.27
N SER A 117 -0.81 -4.90 7.72
CA SER A 117 0.07 -5.60 8.66
C SER A 117 1.48 -5.74 8.10
N LYS A 118 1.65 -6.20 6.84
CA LYS A 118 2.97 -6.30 6.20
C LYS A 118 3.68 -4.96 6.08
N SER A 119 2.93 -3.91 5.77
CA SER A 119 3.49 -2.56 5.65
C SER A 119 4.04 -2.06 6.98
N LEU A 120 3.32 -2.32 8.06
CA LEU A 120 3.75 -1.99 9.41
C LEU A 120 4.90 -2.88 9.89
N GLU A 121 4.91 -4.17 9.57
CA GLU A 121 6.05 -5.07 9.85
C GLU A 121 7.34 -4.56 9.18
N ASN A 122 7.25 -4.17 7.90
CA ASN A 122 8.38 -3.58 7.19
C ASN A 122 8.89 -2.30 7.87
N ILE A 123 7.97 -1.46 8.38
CA ILE A 123 8.31 -0.25 9.16
C ILE A 123 9.10 -0.58 10.42
N GLY A 124 8.71 -1.62 11.17
CA GLY A 124 9.48 -2.08 12.33
C GLY A 124 10.92 -2.45 11.95
N VAL A 125 11.10 -3.18 10.85
CA VAL A 125 12.45 -3.55 10.36
C VAL A 125 13.29 -2.31 10.03
N ILE A 126 12.69 -1.26 9.45
CA ILE A 126 13.40 -0.03 9.08
C ILE A 126 13.86 0.76 10.31
N ILE A 127 13.05 0.74 11.37
CA ILE A 127 13.42 1.35 12.64
C ILE A 127 14.56 0.55 13.30
N GLY A 128 14.54 -0.79 13.21
CA GLY A 128 15.54 -1.67 13.84
C GLY A 128 16.87 -1.85 13.10
N GLN A 129 16.93 -1.70 11.76
CA GLN A 129 18.13 -2.03 10.96
C GLN A 129 19.01 -0.84 10.55
N ALA A 130 18.92 0.29 11.23
CA ALA A 130 19.55 1.57 10.88
C ALA A 130 19.06 2.12 9.52
N ILE A 131 18.55 3.35 9.55
CA ILE A 131 17.71 3.97 8.52
C ILE A 131 18.42 4.16 7.14
N ASP A 132 19.73 3.92 7.06
CA ASP A 132 20.58 4.18 5.90
C ASP A 132 20.47 3.16 4.74
N SER A 133 20.08 1.91 4.98
CA SER A 133 20.19 0.85 3.95
C SER A 133 18.87 0.47 3.25
N VAL A 134 17.72 0.93 3.76
CA VAL A 134 16.39 0.53 3.30
C VAL A 134 15.64 1.71 2.67
N THR A 135 16.17 2.40 1.66
CA THR A 135 15.46 3.53 1.01
C THR A 135 14.58 3.07 -0.15
N LYS A 136 15.08 2.16 -1.00
CA LYS A 136 14.37 1.76 -2.24
C LYS A 136 13.19 0.81 -1.98
N GLY A 137 13.30 -0.09 -1.00
CA GLY A 137 12.21 -1.01 -0.64
C GLY A 137 10.99 -0.32 -0.03
N LEU A 138 11.17 0.83 0.66
CA LEU A 138 10.06 1.62 1.21
C LEU A 138 9.23 2.26 0.12
N GLU A 139 9.88 2.99 -0.79
CA GLU A 139 9.16 3.74 -1.81
C GLU A 139 8.25 2.82 -2.63
N GLU A 140 8.72 1.61 -2.96
CA GLU A 140 7.91 0.61 -3.68
C GLU A 140 6.79 0.05 -2.79
N THR A 141 7.07 -0.29 -1.53
CA THR A 141 6.06 -0.76 -0.57
C THR A 141 4.96 0.29 -0.38
N PHE A 142 5.33 1.53 -0.08
CA PHE A 142 4.42 2.65 0.11
C PHE A 142 3.64 3.04 -1.16
N LYS A 143 4.22 2.90 -2.36
CA LYS A 143 3.50 3.11 -3.64
C LYS A 143 2.41 2.06 -3.90
N THR A 144 2.48 0.90 -3.25
CA THR A 144 1.47 -0.18 -3.34
C THR A 144 0.41 -0.13 -2.24
N ILE A 145 0.62 0.65 -1.17
CA ILE A 145 -0.35 0.81 -0.09
C ILE A 145 -1.50 1.72 -0.55
N GLY A 146 -2.75 1.28 -0.34
CA GLY A 146 -3.95 2.01 -0.76
C GLY A 146 -4.33 1.87 -2.23
N LYS A 147 -3.51 1.20 -3.05
CA LYS A 147 -3.92 0.74 -4.38
C LYS A 147 -4.42 -0.69 -4.27
N THR A 148 -5.68 -0.91 -4.57
CA THR A 148 -6.19 -2.27 -4.82
C THR A 148 -5.26 -2.89 -5.89
N PRO A 149 -4.58 -4.00 -5.61
CA PRO A 149 -3.76 -4.64 -6.63
C PRO A 149 -4.68 -5.02 -7.79
N ASN A 150 -4.39 -4.48 -8.98
CA ASN A 150 -5.14 -4.83 -10.17
C ASN A 150 -4.81 -6.28 -10.52
N ILE A 151 -5.82 -7.14 -10.49
CA ILE A 151 -5.67 -8.54 -10.89
C ILE A 151 -5.73 -8.59 -12.41
N VAL A 152 -4.58 -8.85 -13.01
CA VAL A 152 -4.46 -9.10 -14.45
C VAL A 152 -4.31 -10.59 -14.66
N SER A 153 -5.26 -11.20 -15.38
CA SER A 153 -5.11 -12.58 -15.86
C SER A 153 -4.23 -12.56 -17.10
N ALA A 154 -3.09 -13.25 -17.04
CA ALA A 154 -2.13 -13.33 -18.14
C ALA A 154 -1.86 -14.78 -18.50
N ARG A 155 -1.79 -15.07 -19.81
CA ARG A 155 -1.37 -16.39 -20.30
C ARG A 155 0.16 -16.43 -20.33
N ILE A 156 0.73 -17.30 -19.49
CA ILE A 156 2.18 -17.53 -19.41
C ILE A 156 2.47 -18.88 -20.06
N ASN A 157 3.56 -18.96 -20.82
CA ASN A 157 3.97 -20.23 -21.41
C ASN A 157 4.51 -21.18 -20.31
N ARG A 158 4.56 -22.48 -20.62
CA ARG A 158 4.91 -23.50 -19.63
C ARG A 158 6.30 -23.33 -19.05
N LYS A 159 7.28 -22.97 -19.88
CA LYS A 159 8.69 -22.83 -19.51
C LYS A 159 8.90 -21.66 -18.53
N ASP A 160 8.26 -20.53 -18.80
CA ASP A 160 8.35 -19.35 -17.95
C ASP A 160 7.64 -19.60 -16.61
N LEU A 161 6.52 -20.35 -16.64
CA LEU A 161 5.81 -20.76 -15.42
C LEU A 161 6.66 -21.71 -14.55
N GLU A 162 7.33 -22.69 -15.15
CA GLU A 162 8.24 -23.61 -14.46
C GLU A 162 9.40 -22.83 -13.81
N THR A 163 9.96 -21.84 -14.52
CA THR A 163 11.00 -20.96 -13.95
C THR A 163 10.48 -20.17 -12.76
N ILE A 164 9.28 -19.60 -12.86
CA ILE A 164 8.63 -18.90 -11.73
C ILE A 164 8.43 -19.85 -10.54
N ASP A 165 8.04 -21.10 -10.81
CA ASP A 165 7.83 -22.11 -9.77
C ASP A 165 9.10 -22.48 -9.03
N GLU A 166 10.20 -22.67 -9.75
CA GLU A 166 11.50 -22.94 -9.14
C GLU A 166 11.95 -21.78 -8.24
N LEU A 167 11.74 -20.54 -8.67
CA LEU A 167 12.10 -19.36 -7.89
C LEU A 167 11.24 -19.24 -6.61
N VAL A 168 9.97 -19.66 -6.67
CA VAL A 168 9.10 -19.72 -5.48
C VAL A 168 9.53 -20.86 -4.55
N GLN A 169 9.81 -22.05 -5.09
CA GLN A 169 10.27 -23.20 -4.30
C GLN A 169 11.63 -22.95 -3.63
N ALA A 170 12.52 -22.22 -4.29
CA ALA A 170 13.80 -21.78 -3.76
C ALA A 170 13.67 -20.67 -2.69
N GLY A 171 12.46 -20.16 -2.44
CA GLY A 171 12.21 -19.10 -1.46
C GLY A 171 12.65 -17.71 -1.91
N ILE A 172 13.01 -17.53 -3.18
CA ILE A 172 13.38 -16.23 -3.76
C ILE A 172 12.15 -15.31 -3.85
N PHE A 173 10.99 -15.89 -4.13
CA PHE A 173 9.68 -15.23 -4.05
C PHE A 173 8.72 -16.03 -3.19
N ARG A 174 7.81 -15.36 -2.47
CA ARG A 174 6.83 -16.02 -1.58
C ARG A 174 5.64 -16.56 -2.37
N THR A 175 5.30 -15.95 -3.50
CA THR A 175 4.19 -16.37 -4.38
C THR A 175 4.52 -16.20 -5.85
N ARG A 176 3.85 -16.95 -6.73
CA ARG A 176 3.95 -16.78 -8.20
C ARG A 176 3.57 -15.36 -8.63
N SER A 177 2.52 -14.79 -8.03
CA SER A 177 2.06 -13.43 -8.35
C SER A 177 3.10 -12.36 -8.00
N GLU A 178 3.84 -12.55 -6.92
CA GLU A 178 4.96 -11.67 -6.53
C GLU A 178 6.11 -11.76 -7.55
N ALA A 179 6.49 -12.98 -7.94
CA ALA A 179 7.52 -13.20 -8.96
C ALA A 179 7.13 -12.56 -10.29
N VAL A 180 5.88 -12.77 -10.73
CA VAL A 180 5.35 -12.17 -11.97
C VAL A 180 5.35 -10.64 -11.89
N ALA A 181 4.90 -10.06 -10.77
CA ALA A 181 4.89 -8.61 -10.59
C ALA A 181 6.30 -8.03 -10.65
N PHE A 182 7.29 -8.71 -10.05
CA PHE A 182 8.69 -8.34 -10.13
C PHE A 182 9.20 -8.33 -11.59
N PHE A 183 8.98 -9.41 -12.34
CA PHE A 183 9.42 -9.50 -13.72
C PHE A 183 8.73 -8.50 -14.64
N VAL A 184 7.44 -8.23 -14.44
CA VAL A 184 6.71 -7.20 -15.19
C VAL A 184 7.30 -5.82 -14.90
N SER A 185 7.56 -5.49 -13.63
CA SER A 185 8.19 -4.21 -13.24
C SER A 185 9.55 -4.04 -13.94
N LYS A 186 10.42 -5.05 -13.85
CA LYS A 186 11.73 -5.03 -14.50
C LYS A 186 11.65 -5.01 -16.02
N GLY A 187 10.68 -5.68 -16.61
CA GLY A 187 10.42 -5.62 -18.06
C GLY A 187 10.00 -4.23 -18.52
N ILE A 188 9.13 -3.54 -17.77
CA ILE A 188 8.73 -2.16 -18.05
C ILE A 188 9.91 -1.20 -17.88
N GLU A 189 10.70 -1.36 -16.82
CA GLU A 189 11.90 -0.55 -16.56
C GLU A 189 12.93 -0.69 -17.69
N ALA A 190 13.22 -1.92 -18.12
CA ALA A 190 14.12 -2.20 -19.25
C ALA A 190 13.58 -1.67 -20.59
N SER A 191 12.26 -1.54 -20.70
CA SER A 191 11.55 -1.12 -21.92
C SER A 191 11.19 0.37 -21.96
N LYS A 192 11.59 1.14 -20.94
CA LYS A 192 11.10 2.50 -20.68
C LYS A 192 11.20 3.44 -21.89
N ASP A 193 12.32 3.40 -22.61
CA ASP A 193 12.60 4.34 -23.70
C ASP A 193 11.70 4.14 -24.94
N TRP A 194 11.39 2.89 -25.30
CA TRP A 194 10.51 2.64 -26.45
C TRP A 194 9.04 2.73 -26.03
N VAL A 195 8.69 2.29 -24.81
CA VAL A 195 7.33 2.41 -24.26
C VAL A 195 6.94 3.88 -24.18
N GLN A 196 7.83 4.75 -23.68
CA GLN A 196 7.55 6.18 -23.60
C GLN A 196 7.33 6.79 -24.99
N ARG A 197 8.19 6.46 -25.96
CA ARG A 197 8.01 6.92 -27.36
C ARG A 197 6.69 6.45 -27.95
N ALA A 198 6.29 5.20 -27.71
CA ALA A 198 5.02 4.66 -28.18
C ALA A 198 3.82 5.38 -27.53
N LEU A 199 3.89 5.66 -26.22
CA LEU A 199 2.86 6.41 -25.50
C LEU A 199 2.74 7.86 -26.00
N ASP A 200 3.86 8.51 -26.29
CA ASP A 200 3.87 9.87 -26.82
C ASP A 200 3.26 9.93 -28.22
N GLN A 201 3.53 8.94 -29.08
CA GLN A 201 2.88 8.83 -30.38
C GLN A 201 1.39 8.53 -30.27
N ALA A 202 0.99 7.65 -29.34
CA ALA A 202 -0.42 7.37 -29.09
C ALA A 202 -1.19 8.62 -28.60
N ARG A 203 -0.55 9.48 -27.80
CA ARG A 203 -1.12 10.77 -27.39
C ARG A 203 -1.32 11.71 -28.58
N LYS A 204 -0.33 11.83 -29.46
CA LYS A 204 -0.44 12.64 -30.68
C LYS A 204 -1.57 12.15 -31.59
N ILE A 205 -1.75 10.84 -31.72
CA ILE A 205 -2.87 10.26 -32.48
C ILE A 205 -4.21 10.68 -31.86
N LYS A 206 -4.34 10.61 -30.53
CA LYS A 206 -5.55 11.06 -29.82
C LYS A 206 -5.82 12.55 -30.03
N GLU A 207 -4.80 13.39 -29.91
CA GLU A 207 -4.92 14.84 -30.11
C GLU A 207 -5.35 15.17 -31.54
N LEU A 208 -4.78 14.49 -32.54
CA LEU A 208 -5.17 14.61 -33.94
C LEU A 208 -6.61 14.13 -34.20
N GLN A 209 -7.02 13.03 -33.56
CA GLN A 209 -8.41 12.56 -33.64
C GLN A 209 -9.39 13.57 -33.02
N GLU A 210 -9.04 14.19 -31.90
CA GLU A 210 -9.85 15.23 -31.27
C GLU A 210 -9.89 16.52 -32.09
N SER A 211 -8.77 16.95 -32.67
CA SER A 211 -8.73 18.14 -33.52
C SER A 211 -9.57 17.94 -34.78
N LEU A 212 -9.44 16.78 -35.43
CA LEU A 212 -10.26 16.41 -36.59
C LEU A 212 -11.75 16.38 -36.23
N ARG A 213 -12.11 15.80 -35.07
CA ARG A 213 -13.49 15.78 -34.60
C ARG A 213 -14.04 17.19 -34.40
N LYS A 214 -13.28 18.08 -33.76
CA LYS A 214 -13.67 19.48 -33.53
C LYS A 214 -13.83 20.26 -34.84
N GLU A 215 -12.94 20.04 -35.80
CA GLU A 215 -12.99 20.69 -37.11
C GLU A 215 -14.25 20.26 -37.89
N VAL A 216 -14.55 18.95 -37.91
CA VAL A 216 -15.78 18.43 -38.52
C VAL A 216 -17.02 18.97 -37.80
N GLU A 217 -17.05 18.99 -36.46
CA GLU A 217 -18.17 19.56 -35.69
C GLU A 217 -18.37 21.06 -35.90
N SER A 218 -17.29 21.81 -36.19
CA SER A 218 -17.40 23.24 -36.53
C SER A 218 -18.00 23.47 -37.91
N GLN A 219 -17.68 22.62 -38.89
CA GLN A 219 -18.26 22.67 -40.24
C GLN A 219 -19.77 22.35 -40.24
N PHE A 220 -20.22 21.46 -39.35
CA PHE A 220 -21.65 21.14 -39.18
C PHE A 220 -22.44 22.16 -38.32
N LYS A 221 -21.79 23.19 -37.77
CA LYS A 221 -22.44 24.28 -37.01
C LYS A 221 -22.59 25.58 -37.78
N GLU A 222 -22.00 25.67 -38.98
CA GLU A 222 -22.09 26.84 -39.87
C GLU A 222 -23.11 26.67 -41.02
N GLU A 223 -23.86 25.55 -41.04
CA GLU A 223 -25.12 25.37 -41.80
C GLU A 223 -26.35 25.50 -40.87
#